data_AF-A0A161MKK2-F1
#
_entry.id   AF-A0A161MKK2-F1
#
_cell.length_a   1.000
_cell.length_b   1.000
_cell.length_c   1.000
_cell.angle_alpha   90.00
_cell.angle_beta   90.00
_cell.angle_gamma   90.00
#
_symmetry.space_group_name_H-M   'P 1'
#
loop_
_entity.id
_entity.type
_entity.pdbx_description
1 polymer ?
#
loop_
_entity_poly.entity_id
_entity_poly.type
_entity_poly.pdbx_seq_one_letter_code
_entity_poly.pdbx_strand_id
1 'polypeptide(L)'
;EIIDKIDPNTNAVVIAGGDGTLSETLTGLMRTRGELCHIPVGVLPLGQTNTVAGAIFGLTKKQDAIEWMAEASMAIVKGNTKPIDSFRIEILKNEDTDSNEGKPVYGIGKVEWGLGRELKRRSESLWYLGPLKKYASLVFPGTGLHTDTTAQHHSRGLISAKLRYTAPCKGCSACYNQRPDLMQTVSKTESNTPRTSKWWNIISLKNRRAAQTHSDSQTDYNTIINEDCSTIEEKVINTSDLCVTTASVDADNVDED
;
A
#
# COMPACT_ATOMS: atom_id res chain seq x y z
N GLU A 1 -12.82 -14.47 1.07
CA GLU A 1 -13.56 -15.65 0.59
C GLU A 1 -13.04 -16.19 -0.75
N ILE A 2 -12.90 -15.37 -1.81
CA ILE A 2 -12.37 -15.87 -3.11
C ILE A 2 -10.87 -16.16 -3.02
N ILE A 3 -10.08 -15.29 -2.38
CA ILE A 3 -8.63 -15.47 -2.27
C ILE A 3 -8.24 -16.68 -1.41
N ASP A 4 -9.08 -17.02 -0.44
CA ASP A 4 -8.86 -18.16 0.47
C ASP A 4 -8.94 -19.51 -0.26
N LYS A 5 -9.53 -19.52 -1.47
CA LYS A 5 -9.69 -20.70 -2.33
C LYS A 5 -8.63 -20.78 -3.44
N ILE A 6 -7.67 -19.85 -3.50
CA ILE A 6 -6.63 -19.84 -4.53
C ILE A 6 -5.59 -20.93 -4.22
N ASP A 7 -5.30 -21.77 -5.22
CA ASP A 7 -4.33 -22.86 -5.12
C ASP A 7 -2.95 -22.33 -4.63
N PRO A 8 -2.33 -22.94 -3.60
CA PRO A 8 -0.99 -22.59 -3.15
C PRO A 8 0.05 -22.52 -4.29
N ASN A 9 -0.10 -23.30 -5.36
CA ASN A 9 0.82 -23.34 -6.50
C ASN A 9 0.61 -22.24 -7.55
N THR A 10 -0.25 -21.26 -7.28
CA THR A 10 -0.51 -20.14 -8.20
C THR A 10 0.76 -19.30 -8.44
N ASN A 11 1.16 -19.16 -9.71
CA ASN A 11 2.37 -18.43 -10.09
C ASN A 11 2.21 -16.90 -10.09
N ALA A 12 1.00 -16.40 -10.35
CA ALA A 12 0.69 -14.97 -10.41
C ALA A 12 -0.82 -14.76 -10.19
N VAL A 13 -1.21 -13.61 -9.64
CA VAL A 13 -2.61 -13.21 -9.48
C VAL A 13 -2.84 -11.94 -10.30
N VAL A 14 -3.87 -11.94 -11.14
CA VAL A 14 -4.27 -10.74 -11.90
C VAL A 14 -5.58 -10.22 -11.35
N ILE A 15 -5.60 -8.94 -10.98
CA ILE A 15 -6.73 -8.26 -10.39
C ILE A 15 -7.27 -7.26 -11.41
N ALA A 16 -8.50 -7.47 -11.86
CA ALA A 16 -9.19 -6.58 -12.77
C ALA A 16 -10.25 -5.79 -11.98
N GLY A 17 -10.04 -4.49 -11.80
CA GLY A 17 -10.91 -3.68 -10.96
C GLY A 17 -10.33 -2.30 -10.66
N GLY A 18 -10.85 -1.69 -9.59
CA GLY A 18 -10.33 -0.43 -9.05
C GLY A 18 -9.46 -0.61 -7.80
N ASP A 19 -9.05 0.51 -7.20
CA ASP A 19 -8.23 0.52 -5.98
C ASP A 19 -8.88 -0.27 -4.82
N GLY A 20 -10.21 -0.28 -4.71
CA GLY A 20 -10.94 -1.04 -3.69
C GLY A 20 -10.83 -2.55 -3.85
N THR A 21 -11.02 -3.06 -5.08
CA THR A 21 -10.85 -4.49 -5.40
C THR A 21 -9.42 -4.94 -5.17
N LEU A 22 -8.45 -4.08 -5.49
CA LEU A 22 -7.03 -4.32 -5.22
C LEU A 22 -6.76 -4.46 -3.72
N SER A 23 -7.27 -3.54 -2.89
CA SER A 23 -7.07 -3.57 -1.43
C SER A 23 -7.73 -4.79 -0.77
N GLU A 24 -8.95 -5.15 -1.19
CA GLU A 24 -9.63 -6.35 -0.68
C GLU A 24 -8.86 -7.62 -1.05
N THR A 25 -8.40 -7.69 -2.30
CA THR A 25 -7.66 -8.85 -2.79
C THR A 25 -6.32 -9.01 -2.09
N LEU A 26 -5.58 -7.91 -1.93
CA LEU A 26 -4.33 -7.89 -1.21
C LEU A 26 -4.52 -8.29 0.27
N THR A 27 -5.55 -7.76 0.92
CA THR A 27 -5.87 -8.10 2.30
C THR A 27 -6.14 -9.60 2.45
N GLY A 28 -6.92 -10.19 1.55
CA GLY A 28 -7.14 -11.64 1.55
C GLY A 28 -5.84 -12.42 1.32
N LEU A 29 -4.99 -11.94 0.42
CA LEU A 29 -3.75 -12.62 0.06
C LEU A 29 -2.75 -12.63 1.22
N MET A 30 -2.55 -11.48 1.86
CA MET A 30 -1.64 -11.33 3.00
C MET A 30 -2.16 -12.04 4.26
N ARG A 31 -3.48 -12.09 4.47
CA ARG A 31 -4.07 -12.87 5.58
C ARG A 31 -3.86 -14.38 5.43
N THR A 32 -3.93 -14.89 4.20
CA THR A 32 -3.87 -16.33 3.95
C THR A 32 -2.46 -16.85 3.74
N ARG A 33 -1.57 -16.05 3.11
CA ARG A 33 -0.19 -16.45 2.80
C ARG A 33 0.88 -15.80 3.68
N GLY A 34 0.48 -14.87 4.55
CA GLY A 34 1.38 -14.10 5.40
C GLY A 34 1.93 -12.84 4.70
N GLU A 35 2.61 -12.01 5.50
CA GLU A 35 3.09 -10.68 5.11
C GLU A 35 4.21 -10.71 4.05
N LEU A 36 4.90 -11.83 3.92
CA LEU A 36 5.96 -12.06 2.94
C LEU A 36 5.43 -12.77 1.69
N CYS A 37 4.23 -12.42 1.22
CA CYS A 37 3.68 -13.03 0.02
C CYS A 37 4.53 -12.67 -1.21
N HIS A 38 5.23 -13.66 -1.78
CA HIS A 38 6.10 -13.50 -2.97
C HIS A 38 5.36 -13.62 -4.31
N ILE A 39 4.02 -13.66 -4.30
CA ILE A 39 3.26 -13.89 -5.53
C ILE A 39 3.13 -12.57 -6.28
N PRO A 40 3.58 -12.50 -7.54
CA PRO A 40 3.41 -11.31 -8.34
C PRO A 40 1.93 -11.03 -8.57
N VAL A 41 1.55 -9.78 -8.31
CA VAL A 41 0.19 -9.29 -8.51
C VAL A 41 0.17 -8.34 -9.71
N GLY A 42 -0.59 -8.70 -10.74
CA GLY A 42 -0.88 -7.83 -11.88
C GLY A 42 -2.16 -7.04 -11.62
N VAL A 43 -2.19 -5.75 -11.99
CA VAL A 43 -3.36 -4.88 -11.84
C VAL A 43 -3.84 -4.43 -13.21
N LEU A 44 -5.12 -4.70 -13.52
CA LEU A 44 -5.80 -4.21 -14.71
C LEU A 44 -6.80 -3.11 -14.29
N PRO A 45 -6.53 -1.83 -14.65
CA PRO A 45 -7.32 -0.68 -14.21
C PRO A 45 -8.67 -0.63 -14.93
N LEU A 46 -9.72 -1.19 -14.31
CA LEU A 46 -11.10 -1.14 -14.84
C LEU A 46 -11.98 -0.11 -14.11
N GLY A 47 -11.50 0.44 -12.98
CA GLY A 47 -12.25 1.39 -12.17
C GLY A 47 -12.22 2.82 -12.72
N GLN A 48 -13.10 3.68 -12.18
CA GLN A 48 -13.05 5.12 -12.47
C GLN A 48 -11.86 5.82 -11.79
N THR A 49 -11.38 5.27 -10.68
CA THR A 49 -10.20 5.75 -9.94
C THR A 49 -9.24 4.58 -9.75
N ASN A 50 -8.12 4.60 -10.45
CA ASN A 50 -7.04 3.60 -10.33
C ASN A 50 -5.73 4.33 -9.99
N THR A 51 -5.69 4.89 -8.79
CA THR A 51 -4.56 5.71 -8.29
C THR A 51 -3.29 4.87 -8.23
N VAL A 52 -3.42 3.63 -7.75
CA VAL A 52 -2.28 2.73 -7.57
C VAL A 52 -1.74 2.27 -8.93
N ALA A 53 -2.63 1.91 -9.87
CA ALA A 53 -2.22 1.52 -11.22
C ALA A 53 -1.52 2.70 -11.95
N GLY A 54 -2.03 3.93 -11.79
CA GLY A 54 -1.40 5.11 -12.36
C GLY A 54 0.03 5.32 -11.86
N ALA A 55 0.25 5.21 -10.54
CA ALA A 55 1.57 5.36 -9.94
C ALA A 55 2.56 4.24 -10.34
N ILE A 56 2.09 2.99 -10.44
CA ILE A 56 2.96 1.85 -10.79
C ILE A 56 3.40 1.89 -12.25
N PHE A 57 2.47 2.21 -13.15
CA PHE A 57 2.74 2.15 -14.59
C PHE A 57 3.22 3.49 -15.17
N GLY A 58 3.24 4.58 -14.39
CA GLY A 58 3.62 5.91 -14.87
C GLY A 58 2.63 6.48 -15.88
N LEU A 59 1.38 6.01 -15.83
CA LEU A 59 0.37 6.28 -16.86
C LEU A 59 -0.41 7.53 -16.47
N THR A 60 -0.30 8.56 -17.31
CA THR A 60 -0.85 9.89 -17.03
C THR A 60 -2.35 9.93 -17.33
N LYS A 61 -3.10 10.77 -16.60
CA LYS A 61 -4.57 10.93 -16.71
C LYS A 61 -5.08 11.37 -18.10
N LYS A 62 -4.19 11.67 -19.06
CA LYS A 62 -4.54 12.14 -20.41
C LYS A 62 -4.65 11.03 -21.46
N GLN A 63 -4.30 9.79 -21.13
CA GLN A 63 -4.42 8.67 -22.07
C GLN A 63 -5.87 8.16 -22.17
N ASP A 64 -6.21 7.61 -23.33
CA ASP A 64 -7.49 6.94 -23.54
C ASP A 64 -7.61 5.74 -22.58
N ALA A 65 -8.77 5.55 -21.96
CA ALA A 65 -8.98 4.46 -21.01
C ALA A 65 -8.67 3.07 -21.60
N ILE A 66 -8.86 2.91 -22.92
CA ILE A 66 -8.56 1.68 -23.65
C ILE A 66 -7.06 1.45 -23.77
N GLU A 67 -6.30 2.50 -24.10
CA GLU A 67 -4.83 2.45 -24.14
C GLU A 67 -4.29 2.09 -22.76
N TRP A 68 -4.84 2.69 -21.71
CA TRP A 68 -4.45 2.43 -20.33
C TRP A 68 -4.62 0.95 -19.94
N MET A 69 -5.75 0.34 -20.32
CA MET A 69 -6.01 -1.09 -20.10
C MET A 69 -5.10 -1.98 -20.95
N ALA A 70 -4.84 -1.60 -22.20
CA ALA A 70 -3.98 -2.36 -23.11
C ALA A 70 -2.53 -2.38 -22.65
N GLU A 71 -2.01 -1.22 -22.20
CA GLU A 71 -0.65 -1.10 -21.66
C GLU A 71 -0.47 -1.89 -20.37
N ALA A 72 -1.42 -1.79 -19.43
CA ALA A 72 -1.41 -2.58 -18.20
C ALA A 72 -1.44 -4.10 -18.50
N SER A 73 -2.27 -4.53 -19.45
CA SER A 73 -2.33 -5.93 -19.91
C SER A 73 -0.99 -6.38 -20.51
N MET A 74 -0.39 -5.54 -21.34
CA MET A 74 0.91 -5.83 -21.95
C MET A 74 2.04 -5.89 -20.91
N ALA A 75 1.99 -5.05 -19.88
CA ALA A 75 2.95 -5.08 -18.77
C ALA A 75 2.88 -6.41 -17.99
N ILE A 76 1.66 -6.92 -17.75
CA ILE A 76 1.45 -8.23 -17.13
C ILE A 76 2.04 -9.34 -18.00
N VAL A 77 1.78 -9.32 -19.32
CA VAL A 77 2.32 -10.33 -20.26
C VAL A 77 3.84 -10.31 -20.32
N LYS A 78 4.46 -9.12 -20.24
CA LYS A 78 5.93 -8.97 -20.19
C LYS A 78 6.54 -9.60 -18.94
N GLY A 79 5.78 -9.76 -17.86
CA GLY A 79 6.23 -10.44 -16.64
C GLY A 79 7.27 -9.67 -15.82
N ASN A 80 7.44 -8.36 -16.07
CA ASN A 80 8.32 -7.52 -15.26
C ASN A 80 7.68 -7.24 -13.91
N THR A 81 8.40 -7.53 -12.83
CA THR A 81 7.91 -7.34 -11.45
C THR A 81 8.72 -6.26 -10.74
N LYS A 82 8.05 -5.47 -9.90
CA LYS A 82 8.65 -4.45 -9.05
C LYS A 82 8.17 -4.67 -7.61
N PRO A 83 9.05 -4.64 -6.59
CA PRO A 83 8.61 -4.67 -5.20
C PRO A 83 7.85 -3.36 -4.87
N ILE A 84 6.74 -3.48 -4.15
CA ILE A 84 5.88 -2.35 -3.78
C ILE A 84 5.66 -2.41 -2.27
N ASP A 85 5.75 -1.24 -1.63
CA ASP A 85 5.49 -1.12 -0.20
C ASP A 85 4.00 -1.25 0.09
N SER A 86 3.69 -2.03 1.13
CA SER A 86 2.34 -2.17 1.67
C SER A 86 2.33 -1.82 3.15
N PHE A 87 1.17 -1.41 3.65
CA PHE A 87 0.96 -1.10 5.06
C PHE A 87 -0.07 -2.06 5.67
N ARG A 88 0.08 -2.34 6.97
CA ARG A 88 -0.85 -3.12 7.79
C ARG A 88 -1.56 -2.19 8.77
N ILE A 89 -2.87 -2.24 8.79
CA ILE A 89 -3.71 -1.51 9.74
C ILE A 89 -4.36 -2.50 10.68
N GLU A 90 -4.18 -2.27 11.97
CA GLU A 90 -4.80 -3.06 13.03
C GLU A 90 -5.54 -2.15 14.00
N ILE A 91 -6.65 -2.66 14.53
CA ILE A 91 -7.37 -1.99 15.60
C ILE A 91 -6.68 -2.41 16.91
N LEU A 92 -6.10 -1.45 17.62
CA LEU A 92 -5.48 -1.70 18.92
C LEU A 92 -6.57 -2.07 19.93
N LYS A 93 -6.30 -3.09 20.74
CA LYS A 93 -7.18 -3.49 21.84
C LYS A 93 -7.22 -2.36 22.88
N ASN A 94 -8.40 -1.83 23.15
CA ASN A 94 -8.65 -1.07 24.36
C ASN A 94 -9.08 -2.05 25.45
N GLU A 95 -8.61 -1.85 26.69
CA GLU A 95 -8.88 -2.71 27.84
C GLU A 95 -10.38 -2.90 28.14
N ASP A 96 -11.24 -2.03 27.58
CA ASP A 96 -12.68 -1.97 27.87
C ASP A 96 -13.61 -2.57 26.79
N THR A 97 -13.10 -3.23 25.74
CA THR A 97 -13.95 -3.75 24.64
C THR A 97 -13.62 -5.19 24.27
N ASP A 98 -14.22 -6.13 25.00
CA ASP A 98 -14.06 -7.58 24.86
C ASP A 98 -14.59 -8.22 23.55
N SER A 99 -15.11 -7.45 22.60
CA SER A 99 -16.04 -8.03 21.61
C SER A 99 -15.74 -7.88 20.13
N ASN A 100 -14.63 -7.29 19.66
CA ASN A 100 -14.30 -7.35 18.23
C ASN A 100 -12.79 -7.31 17.94
N GLU A 101 -12.18 -8.49 17.78
CA GLU A 101 -10.86 -8.62 17.15
C GLU A 101 -10.98 -8.27 15.66
N GLY A 102 -10.75 -7.00 15.32
CA GLY A 102 -10.70 -6.57 13.93
C GLY A 102 -9.54 -7.23 13.20
N LYS A 103 -9.83 -8.11 12.24
CA LYS A 103 -8.79 -8.75 11.40
C LYS A 103 -7.91 -7.67 10.74
N PRO A 104 -6.57 -7.83 10.69
CA PRO A 104 -5.67 -6.85 10.09
C PRO A 104 -6.04 -6.56 8.64
N VAL A 105 -6.06 -5.29 8.25
CA VAL A 105 -6.31 -4.88 6.87
C VAL A 105 -4.98 -4.48 6.23
N TYR A 106 -4.75 -4.92 5.00
CA TYR A 106 -3.55 -4.57 4.25
C TYR A 106 -3.93 -3.65 3.09
N GLY A 107 -3.08 -2.65 2.83
CA GLY A 107 -3.30 -1.69 1.77
C GLY A 107 -2.01 -1.28 1.09
N ILE A 108 -2.17 -0.67 -0.09
CA ILE A 108 -1.11 -0.06 -0.87
C ILE A 108 -1.53 1.40 -1.12
N GLY A 109 -0.57 2.29 -1.16
CA GLY A 109 -0.76 3.66 -1.58
C GLY A 109 -0.96 4.62 -0.44
N LYS A 110 -2.18 4.76 0.05
CA LYS A 110 -2.47 5.73 1.12
C LYS A 110 -3.66 5.37 2.00
N VAL A 111 -3.60 5.89 3.21
CA VAL A 111 -4.69 5.88 4.20
C VAL A 111 -5.14 7.31 4.41
N GLU A 112 -6.38 7.60 4.06
CA GLU A 112 -6.98 8.92 4.23
C GLU A 112 -8.04 8.87 5.34
N TRP A 113 -7.97 9.82 6.25
CA TRP A 113 -8.97 10.05 7.29
C TRP A 113 -9.26 11.54 7.39
N GLY A 114 -10.52 11.91 7.18
CA GLY A 114 -10.97 13.29 7.37
C GLY A 114 -12.02 13.75 6.37
N LEU A 115 -12.14 15.06 6.31
CA LEU A 115 -13.12 15.79 5.53
C LEU A 115 -13.02 15.49 4.03
N GLY A 116 -11.82 15.49 3.45
CA GLY A 116 -11.61 15.27 2.01
C GLY A 116 -12.18 13.94 1.52
N ARG A 117 -11.97 12.86 2.30
CA ARG A 117 -12.53 11.53 2.02
C ARG A 117 -14.06 11.55 2.04
N GLU A 118 -14.64 12.23 3.03
CA GLU A 118 -16.10 12.30 3.19
C GLU A 118 -16.75 13.15 2.09
N LEU A 119 -16.13 14.27 1.72
CA LEU A 119 -16.56 15.10 0.59
C LEU A 119 -16.54 14.32 -0.73
N LYS A 120 -15.52 13.49 -0.95
CA LYS A 120 -15.42 12.63 -2.13
C LYS A 120 -16.57 11.61 -2.16
N ARG A 121 -16.77 10.86 -1.07
CA ARG A 121 -17.88 9.91 -0.91
C ARG A 121 -19.24 10.57 -1.16
N ARG A 122 -19.43 11.77 -0.61
CA ARG A 122 -20.68 12.53 -0.78
C ARG A 122 -20.87 13.02 -2.21
N SER A 123 -19.80 13.45 -2.88
CA SER A 123 -19.88 13.88 -4.28
C SER A 123 -20.38 12.77 -5.21
N GLU A 124 -20.12 11.50 -4.87
CA GLU A 124 -20.63 10.34 -5.61
C GLU A 124 -22.13 10.12 -5.39
N SER A 125 -22.62 10.36 -4.18
CA SER A 125 -24.07 10.32 -3.86
C SER A 125 -24.86 11.42 -4.56
N LEU A 126 -24.25 12.59 -4.79
CA LEU A 126 -24.84 13.73 -5.49
C LEU A 126 -24.82 13.56 -7.03
N TRP A 127 -25.03 12.33 -7.52
CA TRP A 127 -24.96 11.98 -8.94
C TRP A 127 -25.93 12.81 -9.81
N TYR A 128 -27.07 13.21 -9.26
CA TYR A 128 -28.12 13.99 -9.94
C TYR A 128 -27.71 15.44 -10.27
N LEU A 129 -26.66 15.97 -9.63
CA LEU A 129 -26.13 17.32 -9.88
C LEU A 129 -25.10 17.38 -11.01
N GLY A 130 -24.85 16.25 -11.70
CA GLY A 130 -23.98 16.19 -12.87
C GLY A 130 -22.58 16.76 -12.61
N PRO A 131 -22.08 17.73 -13.42
CA PRO A 131 -20.72 18.27 -13.28
C PRO A 131 -20.54 19.08 -11.98
N LEU A 132 -21.62 19.62 -11.42
CA LEU A 132 -21.58 20.43 -10.20
C LEU A 132 -21.44 19.59 -8.93
N LYS A 133 -21.54 18.25 -9.02
CA LYS A 133 -21.48 17.35 -7.86
C LYS A 133 -20.23 17.52 -7.00
N LYS A 134 -19.09 17.87 -7.61
CA LYS A 134 -17.81 18.10 -6.93
C LYS A 134 -17.86 19.34 -6.02
N TYR A 135 -18.55 20.39 -6.45
CA TYR A 135 -18.70 21.63 -5.68
C TYR A 135 -19.87 21.52 -4.69
N ALA A 136 -20.93 20.82 -5.08
CA ALA A 136 -22.11 20.66 -4.25
C ALA A 136 -21.82 19.94 -2.92
N SER A 137 -20.84 19.02 -2.88
CA SER A 137 -20.43 18.39 -1.62
C SER A 137 -19.76 19.37 -0.66
N LEU A 138 -19.05 20.40 -1.16
CA LEU A 138 -18.46 21.46 -0.33
C LEU A 138 -19.52 22.43 0.21
N VAL A 139 -20.52 22.78 -0.62
CA VAL A 139 -21.56 23.75 -0.24
C VAL A 139 -22.60 23.11 0.70
N PHE A 140 -22.93 21.84 0.46
CA PHE A 140 -23.91 21.11 1.23
C PHE A 140 -23.26 19.88 1.89
N PRO A 141 -22.35 20.06 2.87
CA PRO A 141 -21.66 18.95 3.53
C PRO A 141 -22.61 18.03 4.31
N GLY A 142 -23.82 18.52 4.65
CA GLY A 142 -24.84 17.78 5.38
C GLY A 142 -24.53 17.64 6.86
N THR A 143 -25.44 17.00 7.59
CA THR A 143 -25.34 16.74 9.04
C THR A 143 -24.51 15.52 9.40
N GLY A 144 -24.09 14.74 8.40
CA GLY A 144 -23.33 13.49 8.56
C GLY A 144 -21.81 13.62 8.53
N LEU A 145 -21.27 14.86 8.45
CA LEU A 145 -19.85 15.07 8.74
C LEU A 145 -19.64 14.66 10.19
N HIS A 146 -18.82 13.64 10.42
CA HIS A 146 -18.47 13.18 11.77
C HIS A 146 -17.88 14.35 12.57
N THR A 147 -18.76 15.03 13.31
CA THR A 147 -18.39 15.87 14.43
C THR A 147 -18.11 14.90 15.55
N ASP A 148 -16.93 14.97 16.16
CA ASP A 148 -16.78 14.49 17.52
C ASP A 148 -18.01 14.97 18.31
N THR A 149 -18.80 14.05 18.86
CA THR A 149 -20.04 14.37 19.59
C THR A 149 -19.78 15.23 20.83
N THR A 150 -18.51 15.36 21.22
CA THR A 150 -18.00 16.20 22.30
C THR A 150 -17.58 17.59 21.84
N ALA A 151 -17.46 17.83 20.53
CA ALA A 151 -16.88 19.04 20.02
C ALA A 151 -17.98 20.07 19.71
N GLN A 152 -17.93 21.16 20.47
CA GLN A 152 -18.83 22.31 20.34
C GLN A 152 -18.92 22.78 18.88
N HIS A 153 -19.99 23.51 18.57
CA HIS A 153 -20.42 23.98 17.23
C HIS A 153 -19.33 24.64 16.33
N HIS A 154 -18.13 24.93 16.85
CA HIS A 154 -16.99 25.58 16.21
C HIS A 154 -15.96 24.63 15.55
N SER A 155 -16.04 23.31 15.73
CA SER A 155 -15.05 22.34 15.22
C SER A 155 -15.64 21.34 14.22
N ARG A 156 -16.51 21.81 13.32
CA ARG A 156 -17.12 20.95 12.29
C ARG A 156 -16.05 20.49 11.29
N GLY A 157 -15.80 19.19 11.25
CA GLY A 157 -14.87 18.58 10.29
C GLY A 157 -13.38 18.68 10.68
N LEU A 158 -13.06 19.09 11.90
CA LEU A 158 -11.72 18.94 12.45
C LEU A 158 -11.60 17.60 13.17
N ILE A 159 -10.51 16.90 12.89
CA ILE A 159 -10.07 15.71 13.59
C ILE A 159 -9.12 16.16 14.70
N SER A 160 -9.46 15.81 15.94
CA SER A 160 -8.55 15.90 17.08
C SER A 160 -8.08 14.49 17.43
N ALA A 161 -6.83 14.17 17.11
CA ALA A 161 -6.25 12.84 17.37
C ALA A 161 -4.89 12.92 18.04
N LYS A 162 -4.57 11.90 18.85
CA LYS A 162 -3.22 11.68 19.38
C LYS A 162 -2.49 10.72 18.43
N LEU A 163 -1.49 11.23 17.73
CA LEU A 163 -0.63 10.44 16.88
C LEU A 163 0.58 9.99 17.68
N ARG A 164 0.84 8.69 17.68
CA ARG A 164 2.07 8.10 18.22
C ARG A 164 2.84 7.48 17.07
N TYR A 165 4.09 7.89 16.89
CA TYR A 165 4.93 7.39 15.81
C TYR A 165 6.35 7.12 16.29
N THR A 166 7.10 6.38 15.49
CA THR A 166 8.51 6.07 15.71
C THR A 166 9.30 6.53 14.50
N ALA A 167 10.55 6.96 14.71
CA ALA A 167 11.42 7.38 13.61
C ALA A 167 11.73 6.20 12.67
N PRO A 168 11.89 6.44 11.36
CA PRO A 168 12.19 5.39 10.40
C PRO A 168 13.56 4.76 10.70
N CYS A 169 13.59 3.43 10.82
CA CYS A 169 14.83 2.67 11.05
C CYS A 169 15.12 1.73 9.87
N LYS A 170 16.36 1.79 9.35
CA LYS A 170 16.85 0.92 8.27
C LYS A 170 17.11 -0.53 8.72
N GLY A 171 17.14 -0.77 10.03
CA GLY A 171 17.46 -2.05 10.65
C GLY A 171 18.45 -1.85 11.80
N CYS A 172 18.07 -2.33 12.98
CA CYS A 172 18.83 -2.26 14.22
C CYS A 172 18.66 -3.60 14.95
N SER A 173 19.54 -3.91 15.89
CA SER A 173 19.44 -5.14 16.69
C SER A 173 18.11 -5.26 17.44
N ALA A 174 17.50 -4.14 17.85
CA ALA A 174 16.22 -4.11 18.54
C ALA A 174 15.01 -4.42 17.63
N CYS A 175 15.02 -3.95 16.37
CA CYS A 175 13.89 -4.15 15.45
C CYS A 175 14.02 -5.41 14.59
N TYR A 176 15.21 -6.02 14.54
CA TYR A 176 15.50 -7.22 13.75
C TYR A 176 14.48 -8.36 13.99
N ASN A 177 14.12 -8.62 15.25
CA ASN A 177 13.17 -9.69 15.60
C ASN A 177 11.71 -9.35 15.26
N GLN A 178 11.38 -8.07 15.06
CA GLN A 178 10.03 -7.60 14.73
C GLN A 178 9.82 -7.48 13.22
N ARG A 179 10.90 -7.50 12.43
CA ARG A 179 10.91 -7.25 11.00
C ARG A 179 11.29 -8.50 10.21
N PRO A 180 10.30 -9.29 9.75
CA PRO A 180 10.58 -10.53 9.03
C PRO A 180 11.26 -10.30 7.66
N ASP A 181 11.18 -9.09 7.12
CA ASP A 181 11.87 -8.69 5.90
C ASP A 181 13.41 -8.64 6.06
N LEU A 182 13.89 -8.22 7.25
CA LEU A 182 15.34 -8.18 7.56
C LEU A 182 15.93 -9.57 7.80
N MET A 183 15.11 -10.53 8.23
CA MET A 183 15.53 -11.92 8.43
C MET A 183 15.64 -12.70 7.11
N GLN A 184 14.83 -12.34 6.11
CA GLN A 184 14.77 -13.08 4.85
C GLN A 184 15.92 -12.75 3.89
N THR A 185 16.54 -11.56 3.99
CA THR A 185 17.73 -11.20 3.21
C THR A 185 18.93 -12.10 3.55
N VAL A 186 19.03 -12.54 4.80
CA VAL A 186 20.08 -13.47 5.25
C VAL A 186 19.84 -14.88 4.68
N SER A 187 18.60 -15.39 4.73
CA SER A 187 18.27 -16.75 4.28
C SER A 187 18.17 -16.92 2.76
N LYS A 188 17.83 -15.88 2.00
CA LYS A 188 17.89 -15.91 0.51
C LYS A 188 19.33 -16.00 -0.01
N THR A 189 20.32 -15.56 0.76
CA THR A 189 21.73 -15.59 0.34
C THR A 189 22.33 -16.99 0.51
N GLU A 190 21.90 -17.76 1.53
CA GLU A 190 22.35 -19.13 1.75
C GLU A 190 21.68 -20.16 0.82
N SER A 191 20.51 -19.85 0.26
CA SER A 191 19.71 -20.76 -0.57
C SER A 191 19.75 -20.49 -2.08
N ASN A 192 20.76 -19.74 -2.55
CA ASN A 192 21.08 -19.60 -3.98
C ASN A 192 21.66 -20.89 -4.60
N THR A 193 20.94 -22.01 -4.49
CA THR A 193 20.93 -23.04 -5.53
C THR A 193 19.72 -22.77 -6.41
N PRO A 194 19.89 -22.33 -7.67
CA PRO A 194 18.77 -22.05 -8.56
C PRO A 194 18.08 -23.36 -8.95
N ARG A 195 17.06 -23.74 -8.20
CA ARG A 195 16.18 -24.85 -8.55
C ARG A 195 15.32 -24.38 -9.73
N THR A 196 15.63 -24.97 -10.89
CA THR A 196 15.08 -24.77 -12.25
C THR A 196 15.65 -23.62 -13.09
N SER A 197 16.98 -23.58 -13.25
CA SER A 197 17.62 -22.86 -14.37
C SER A 197 17.74 -23.78 -15.59
N LYS A 198 16.91 -23.55 -16.62
CA LYS A 198 17.12 -24.11 -17.96
C LYS A 198 18.56 -23.76 -18.41
N TRP A 199 19.32 -24.77 -18.82
CA TRP A 199 20.76 -24.69 -19.09
C TRP A 199 21.20 -23.60 -20.08
N TRP A 200 20.29 -23.14 -20.95
CA TRP A 200 20.55 -22.07 -21.91
C TRP A 200 20.70 -20.66 -21.28
N ASN A 201 20.19 -20.43 -20.06
CA ASN A 201 20.31 -19.12 -19.38
C ASN A 201 21.74 -18.78 -18.92
N ILE A 202 22.62 -19.79 -18.90
CA ILE A 202 24.04 -19.66 -18.51
C ILE A 202 24.88 -19.02 -19.61
N ILE A 203 24.41 -19.07 -20.87
CA ILE A 203 25.17 -18.64 -22.05
C ILE A 203 24.92 -17.14 -22.36
N SER A 204 23.94 -16.50 -21.70
CA SER A 204 23.67 -15.07 -21.86
C SER A 204 24.67 -14.22 -21.07
N LEU A 205 25.58 -13.56 -21.78
CA LEU A 205 26.49 -12.52 -21.26
C LEU A 205 25.75 -11.39 -20.51
N LYS A 206 24.46 -11.14 -20.83
CA LYS A 206 23.62 -10.16 -20.13
C LYS A 206 23.24 -10.61 -18.72
N ASN A 207 22.95 -11.90 -18.52
CA ASN A 207 22.62 -12.45 -17.19
C ASN A 207 23.85 -12.51 -16.28
N ARG A 208 25.04 -12.76 -16.83
CA ARG A 208 26.30 -12.68 -16.07
C ARG A 208 26.58 -11.28 -15.52
N ARG A 209 26.26 -10.22 -16.27
CA ARG A 209 26.41 -8.83 -15.78
C ARG A 209 25.35 -8.50 -14.73
N ALA A 210 24.10 -8.92 -14.93
CA ALA A 210 23.03 -8.74 -13.94
C ALA A 210 23.32 -9.47 -12.60
N ALA A 211 23.95 -10.65 -12.65
CA ALA A 211 24.39 -11.38 -11.46
C ALA A 211 25.61 -10.76 -10.76
N GLN A 212 26.40 -9.94 -11.45
CA GLN A 212 27.55 -9.23 -10.87
C GLN A 212 27.17 -7.88 -10.26
N THR A 213 26.03 -7.28 -10.62
CA THR A 213 25.58 -5.98 -10.09
C THR A 213 24.79 -6.06 -8.78
N HIS A 214 24.34 -7.24 -8.35
CA HIS A 214 23.66 -7.44 -7.07
C HIS A 214 24.50 -8.31 -6.11
N SER A 215 25.60 -7.75 -5.65
CA SER A 215 26.26 -8.19 -4.41
C SER A 215 26.10 -7.08 -3.39
N ASP A 216 24.87 -6.89 -2.91
CA ASP A 216 24.66 -6.07 -1.72
C ASP A 216 25.38 -6.77 -0.57
N SER A 217 26.36 -6.09 0.02
CA SER A 217 27.11 -6.56 1.17
C SER A 217 26.12 -6.99 2.27
N GLN A 218 26.21 -8.25 2.69
CA GLN A 218 25.45 -8.78 3.81
C GLN A 218 25.64 -7.86 5.02
N THR A 219 24.56 -7.20 5.44
CA THR A 219 24.55 -6.27 6.57
C THR A 219 24.11 -7.01 7.82
N ASP A 220 25.03 -7.18 8.77
CA ASP A 220 24.73 -7.82 10.05
C ASP A 220 24.03 -6.84 10.99
N TYR A 221 22.69 -6.79 10.91
CA TYR A 221 21.84 -5.91 11.71
C TYR A 221 21.97 -6.10 13.22
N ASN A 222 22.45 -7.26 13.68
CA ASN A 222 22.75 -7.51 15.10
C ASN A 222 23.82 -6.58 15.67
N THR A 223 24.70 -6.04 14.83
CA THR A 223 25.78 -5.14 15.24
C THR A 223 25.39 -3.66 15.25
N ILE A 224 24.29 -3.32 14.57
CA ILE A 224 23.84 -1.94 14.40
C ILE A 224 22.95 -1.58 15.58
N ILE A 225 23.44 -0.67 16.43
CA ILE A 225 22.69 -0.12 17.55
C ILE A 225 22.13 1.23 17.11
N ASN A 226 20.82 1.39 17.21
CA ASN A 226 20.14 2.67 16.98
C ASN A 226 19.39 3.04 18.26
N GLU A 227 19.77 4.15 18.89
CA GLU A 227 19.21 4.60 20.17
C GLU A 227 17.80 5.18 19.98
N ASP A 228 17.52 5.76 18.81
CA ASP A 228 16.19 6.27 18.42
C ASP A 228 15.26 5.13 17.96
N CYS A 229 15.77 3.89 17.89
CA CYS A 229 14.97 2.71 17.56
C CYS A 229 13.99 2.45 18.73
N SER A 230 12.70 2.34 18.43
CA SER A 230 11.64 2.05 19.42
C SER A 230 11.26 3.20 20.38
N THR A 231 11.83 4.40 20.24
CA THR A 231 11.34 5.58 20.97
C THR A 231 10.03 6.06 20.34
N ILE A 232 8.96 6.09 21.13
CA ILE A 232 7.64 6.55 20.69
C ILE A 232 7.52 8.05 20.96
N GLU A 233 7.31 8.83 19.91
CA GLU A 233 6.97 10.24 20.00
C GLU A 233 5.46 10.42 19.95
N GLU A 234 4.94 11.31 20.79
CA GLU A 234 3.52 11.66 20.82
C GLU A 234 3.30 13.06 20.27
N LYS A 235 2.33 13.19 19.35
CA LYS A 235 1.92 14.47 18.76
C LYS A 235 0.41 14.57 18.76
N VAL A 236 -0.13 15.63 19.37
CA VAL A 236 -1.55 15.95 19.27
C VAL A 236 -1.78 16.72 17.97
N ILE A 237 -2.66 16.21 17.12
CA ILE A 237 -2.99 16.82 15.83
C ILE A 237 -4.44 17.34 15.85
N ASN A 238 -4.60 18.56 15.34
CA ASN A 238 -5.89 19.20 15.08
C ASN A 238 -5.91 19.60 13.61
N THR A 239 -6.39 18.72 12.74
CA THR A 239 -6.37 18.93 11.28
C THR A 239 -7.71 18.56 10.66
N SER A 240 -8.05 19.07 9.47
CA SER A 240 -9.27 18.67 8.75
C SER A 240 -9.12 17.30 8.07
N ASP A 241 -7.88 16.98 7.66
CA ASP A 241 -7.51 15.75 6.99
C ASP A 241 -6.19 15.22 7.54
N LEU A 242 -6.10 13.90 7.60
CA LEU A 242 -4.90 13.13 7.88
C LEU A 242 -4.71 12.14 6.73
N CYS A 243 -3.52 12.15 6.13
CA CYS A 243 -3.15 11.23 5.07
C CYS A 243 -1.81 10.59 5.43
N VAL A 244 -1.74 9.27 5.35
CA VAL A 244 -0.49 8.50 5.48
C VAL A 244 -0.27 7.81 4.14
N THR A 245 0.79 8.18 3.43
CA THR A 245 1.14 7.64 2.11
C THR A 245 2.38 6.75 2.19
N THR A 246 2.49 5.82 1.24
CA THR A 246 3.73 5.06 1.02
C THR A 246 4.53 5.71 -0.10
N ALA A 247 5.85 5.74 0.07
CA ALA A 247 6.77 6.32 -0.92
C ALA A 247 6.63 5.69 -2.32
N SER A 248 6.21 4.42 -2.38
CA SER A 248 5.95 3.71 -3.63
C SER A 248 4.84 4.32 -4.51
N VAL A 249 3.93 5.12 -3.94
CA VAL A 249 2.72 5.63 -4.63
C VAL A 249 2.58 7.15 -4.50
N ASP A 250 3.57 7.85 -3.94
CA ASP A 250 3.57 9.32 -3.88
C ASP A 250 3.59 9.89 -5.31
N ALA A 251 2.40 10.26 -5.79
CA ALA A 251 2.14 10.81 -7.11
C ALA A 251 2.66 12.25 -7.29
N ASP A 252 3.21 12.86 -6.22
CA ASP A 252 3.79 14.20 -6.24
C ASP A 252 5.24 14.20 -6.76
N ASN A 253 5.81 13.04 -7.11
CA ASN A 253 7.08 12.92 -7.85
C ASN A 253 6.88 12.66 -9.36
N VAL A 254 5.70 12.95 -9.92
CA VAL A 254 5.59 13.09 -11.38
C VAL A 254 6.02 14.52 -11.69
N ASP A 255 7.30 14.63 -12.05
CA ASP A 255 8.00 15.86 -12.39
C ASP A 255 7.12 16.82 -13.20
N GLU A 256 7.05 18.07 -12.73
CA GLU A 256 6.82 19.24 -13.57
C GLU A 256 7.98 19.33 -14.58
N ASP A 257 7.82 18.70 -15.74
CA ASP A 257 8.57 19.01 -16.97
C ASP A 257 7.61 18.99 -18.19
#